data_AF-A0A024G265-F1
#
_entry.id   AF-A0A024G265-F1
#
_cell.length_a   1.000
_cell.length_b   1.000
_cell.length_c   1.000
_cell.angle_alpha   90.00
_cell.angle_beta   90.00
_cell.angle_gamma   90.00
#
_symmetry.space_group_name_H-M   'P 1'
#
loop_
_entity.id
_entity.type
_entity.pdbx_description
1 polymer ?
#
loop_
_entity_poly.entity_id
_entity_poly.type
_entity_poly.pdbx_seq_one_letter_code
_entity_poly.pdbx_strand_id
1 'polypeptide(L)'
;MSREKSRQAAKDLLELCKEEGVKVPTNARNAMVEAGTMLNSTKENGDFSVQNALQEMIKKFGKTSPEKSDEQLKTVEESQSKRRLKRKGSSVEEESELIQTQKHGDDSEKQERKKSKPVATCKENQALAEIFGELAGFEFKRGERFKGGTYSKAAKAIRDADEVISSGKQAQKLKGIGKSTGAKIDEFLETGTLSVLEEYRAGNL
;
A
#
# COMPACT_ATOMS: atom_id res chain seq x y z
N MET A 1 27.02 0.43 8.90
CA MET A 1 26.35 1.73 8.69
C MET A 1 25.38 1.99 9.82
N SER A 2 25.38 3.19 10.41
CA SER A 2 24.32 3.58 11.37
C SER A 2 23.05 3.96 10.63
N ARG A 3 21.90 3.49 11.13
CA ARG A 3 20.55 3.86 10.66
C ARG A 3 20.27 5.36 10.74
N GLU A 4 21.03 6.06 11.58
CA GLU A 4 20.98 7.50 11.78
C GLU A 4 21.61 8.28 10.61
N LYS A 5 22.76 7.83 10.09
CA LYS A 5 23.40 8.45 8.90
C LYS A 5 22.45 8.45 7.69
N SER A 6 21.76 7.34 7.43
CA SER A 6 20.77 7.23 6.35
C SER A 6 19.57 8.15 6.55
N ARG A 7 19.14 8.36 7.80
CA ARG A 7 18.06 9.29 8.14
C ARG A 7 18.47 10.75 8.02
N GLN A 8 19.74 11.07 8.29
CA GLN A 8 20.24 12.43 8.16
C GLN A 8 20.41 12.79 6.69
N ALA A 9 21.11 11.97 5.89
CA ALA A 9 21.25 12.17 4.45
C ALA A 9 19.91 12.35 3.73
N ALA A 10 18.86 11.63 4.15
CA ALA A 10 17.50 11.78 3.62
C ALA A 10 16.77 13.08 4.02
N LYS A 11 17.21 13.79 5.07
CA LYS A 11 16.80 15.18 5.34
C LYS A 11 17.61 16.15 4.50
N ASP A 12 18.93 15.99 4.49
CA ASP A 12 19.88 16.87 3.82
C ASP A 12 19.54 16.97 2.32
N LEU A 13 19.21 15.84 1.70
CA LEU A 13 18.69 15.76 0.33
C LEU A 13 17.37 16.52 0.14
N LEU A 14 16.43 16.43 1.09
CA LEU A 14 15.16 17.17 1.02
C LEU A 14 15.28 18.66 1.33
N GLU A 15 16.38 19.09 1.94
CA GLU A 15 16.73 20.50 2.12
C GLU A 15 17.21 21.06 0.77
N LEU A 16 18.23 20.43 0.18
CA LEU A 16 18.74 20.75 -1.16
C LEU A 16 17.67 20.69 -2.25
N CYS A 17 16.72 19.74 -2.18
CA CYS A 17 15.59 19.69 -3.11
C CYS A 17 14.66 20.92 -3.02
N LYS A 18 14.59 21.63 -1.89
CA LYS A 18 13.81 22.88 -1.78
C LYS A 18 14.59 24.05 -2.37
N GLU A 19 15.89 24.13 -2.09
CA GLU A 19 16.80 25.16 -2.60
C GLU A 19 16.87 25.11 -4.14
N GLU A 20 17.01 23.91 -4.70
CA GLU A 20 17.02 23.66 -6.15
C GLU A 20 15.64 23.73 -6.83
N GLY A 21 14.57 24.02 -6.06
CA GLY A 21 13.20 24.12 -6.57
C GLY A 21 12.64 22.82 -7.16
N VAL A 22 13.05 21.66 -6.63
CA VAL A 22 12.62 20.33 -7.12
C VAL A 22 11.17 20.05 -6.69
N LYS A 23 10.35 19.52 -7.61
CA LYS A 23 8.93 19.22 -7.37
C LYS A 23 8.70 17.95 -6.52
N VAL A 24 9.27 17.92 -5.31
CA VAL A 24 9.15 16.79 -4.37
C VAL A 24 7.69 16.57 -3.90
N PRO A 25 7.29 15.33 -3.55
CA PRO A 25 5.93 15.02 -3.11
C PRO A 25 5.48 15.83 -1.88
N THR A 26 4.28 16.43 -1.94
CA THR A 26 3.73 17.34 -0.93
C THR A 26 3.66 16.75 0.50
N ASN A 27 3.60 15.42 0.62
CA ASN A 27 3.57 14.73 1.91
C ASN A 27 4.99 14.44 2.42
N ALA A 28 5.39 15.08 3.54
CA ALA A 28 6.73 14.97 4.12
C ALA A 28 7.21 13.51 4.38
N ARG A 29 6.31 12.57 4.70
CA ARG A 29 6.65 11.14 4.81
C ARG A 29 7.00 10.52 3.47
N ASN A 30 6.23 10.83 2.42
CA ASN A 30 6.44 10.29 1.08
C ASN A 30 7.74 10.86 0.49
N ALA A 31 7.98 12.16 0.67
CA ALA A 31 9.25 12.79 0.33
C ALA A 31 10.45 12.13 1.06
N MET A 32 10.32 11.79 2.35
CA MET A 32 11.37 11.11 3.12
C MET A 32 11.60 9.65 2.68
N VAL A 33 10.54 8.93 2.29
CA VAL A 33 10.68 7.59 1.70
C VAL A 33 11.37 7.67 0.34
N GLU A 34 10.97 8.63 -0.50
CA GLU A 34 11.54 8.87 -1.82
C GLU A 34 13.03 9.25 -1.74
N ALA A 35 13.38 10.25 -0.93
CA ALA A 35 14.78 10.59 -0.67
C ALA A 35 15.59 9.38 -0.17
N GLY A 36 14.99 8.54 0.69
CA GLY A 36 15.59 7.31 1.19
C GLY A 36 15.79 6.22 0.14
N THR A 37 14.92 6.11 -0.87
CA THR A 37 15.12 5.16 -1.99
C THR A 37 16.17 5.67 -2.96
N MET A 38 16.13 6.96 -3.34
CA MET A 38 17.11 7.56 -4.25
C MET A 38 18.53 7.49 -3.67
N LEU A 39 18.73 7.83 -2.39
CA LEU A 39 20.03 7.69 -1.71
C LEU A 39 20.53 6.24 -1.64
N ASN A 40 19.64 5.25 -1.65
CA ASN A 40 20.03 3.84 -1.67
C ASN A 40 20.39 3.35 -3.08
N SER A 41 19.81 3.96 -4.13
CA SER A 41 20.19 3.75 -5.53
C SER A 41 21.57 4.35 -5.84
N THR A 42 21.83 5.59 -5.41
CA THR A 42 23.09 6.32 -5.67
C THR A 42 24.18 6.04 -4.63
N LYS A 43 24.20 4.83 -4.06
CA LYS A 43 25.05 4.46 -2.91
C LYS A 43 26.33 3.74 -3.37
N GLU A 44 27.40 4.50 -3.56
CA GLU A 44 28.70 3.95 -3.96
C GLU A 44 29.60 3.65 -2.75
N ASN A 45 30.36 2.54 -2.81
CA ASN A 45 31.37 2.09 -1.83
C ASN A 45 30.93 1.96 -0.35
N GLY A 46 29.68 2.26 -0.02
CA GLY A 46 29.12 2.16 1.33
C GLY A 46 28.39 3.41 1.80
N ASP A 47 28.77 4.58 1.27
CA ASP A 47 28.29 5.90 1.68
C ASP A 47 27.21 6.46 0.74
N PHE A 48 26.57 7.57 1.17
CA PHE A 48 25.37 8.12 0.54
C PHE A 48 25.70 9.39 -0.26
N SER A 49 25.75 9.27 -1.59
CA SER A 49 26.06 10.39 -2.50
C SER A 49 24.86 11.33 -2.67
N VAL A 50 24.67 12.24 -1.71
CA VAL A 50 23.53 13.19 -1.67
C VAL A 50 23.41 14.02 -2.96
N GLN A 51 24.52 14.46 -3.55
CA GLN A 51 24.53 15.24 -4.80
C GLN A 51 24.04 14.41 -6.00
N ASN A 52 24.39 13.12 -6.08
CA ASN A 52 23.92 12.24 -7.16
C ASN A 52 22.41 11.98 -7.00
N ALA A 53 21.95 11.72 -5.78
CA ALA A 53 20.52 11.54 -5.49
C ALA A 53 19.71 12.81 -5.81
N LEU A 54 20.27 14.00 -5.56
CA LEU A 54 19.67 15.29 -5.94
C LEU A 54 19.52 15.42 -7.46
N GLN A 55 20.55 15.05 -8.24
CA GLN A 55 20.46 15.02 -9.71
C GLN A 55 19.40 14.03 -10.21
N GLU A 56 19.30 12.84 -9.61
CA GLU A 56 18.24 11.89 -9.96
C GLU A 56 16.84 12.40 -9.58
N MET A 57 16.69 13.10 -8.45
CA MET A 57 15.42 13.71 -8.05
C MET A 57 15.04 14.89 -8.96
N ILE A 58 15.99 15.74 -9.37
CA ILE A 58 15.79 16.76 -10.41
C ILE A 58 15.32 16.11 -11.71
N LYS A 59 15.95 15.01 -12.14
CA LYS A 59 15.60 14.25 -13.35
C LYS A 59 14.22 13.58 -13.27
N LYS A 60 13.80 13.15 -12.07
CA LYS A 60 12.53 12.42 -11.84
C LYS A 60 11.33 13.32 -11.62
N PHE A 61 11.51 14.46 -10.94
CA PHE A 61 10.41 15.37 -10.55
C PHE A 61 10.39 16.68 -11.33
N GLY A 62 11.52 17.10 -11.91
CA GLY A 62 11.69 18.40 -12.55
C GLY A 62 11.87 19.55 -11.54
N LYS A 63 12.44 20.66 -12.02
CA LYS A 63 12.46 21.93 -11.29
C LYS A 63 11.19 22.74 -11.57
N THR A 64 10.66 23.42 -10.56
CA THR A 64 9.64 24.46 -10.72
C THR A 64 10.33 25.81 -10.89
N SER A 65 10.53 26.24 -12.13
CA SER A 65 11.11 27.56 -12.44
C SER A 65 10.30 28.69 -11.80
N PRO A 66 10.99 29.71 -11.29
CA PRO A 66 11.09 30.96 -12.07
C PRO A 66 12.53 31.32 -12.48
N GLU A 67 12.71 31.61 -13.77
CA GLU A 67 13.75 32.43 -14.42
C GLU A 67 15.24 32.32 -14.00
N LYS A 68 16.02 31.65 -14.88
CA LYS A 68 17.31 32.11 -15.47
C LYS A 68 18.55 32.35 -14.58
N SER A 69 19.56 31.51 -14.84
CA SER A 69 20.85 31.98 -15.37
C SER A 69 21.45 30.93 -16.32
N ASP A 70 21.69 31.27 -17.58
CA ASP A 70 22.38 30.42 -18.57
C ASP A 70 23.88 30.32 -18.26
N GLU A 71 24.47 29.13 -18.45
CA GLU A 71 25.57 28.97 -19.42
C GLU A 71 25.56 27.53 -20.02
N GLN A 72 26.20 27.36 -21.18
CA GLN A 72 26.20 26.13 -22.00
C GLN A 72 27.41 25.23 -21.62
N LEU A 73 27.67 24.01 -22.12
CA LEU A 73 27.48 23.34 -23.43
C LEU A 73 27.03 21.86 -23.22
N LYS A 74 26.21 21.20 -24.07
CA LYS A 74 26.35 20.80 -25.51
C LYS A 74 27.46 19.76 -25.76
N THR A 75 27.27 18.66 -26.51
CA THR A 75 26.06 18.03 -27.13
C THR A 75 26.05 16.51 -26.78
N VAL A 76 25.61 15.45 -27.48
CA VAL A 76 25.10 15.05 -28.83
C VAL A 76 24.18 13.80 -28.56
N GLU A 77 23.15 13.32 -29.27
CA GLU A 77 22.77 13.18 -30.70
C GLU A 77 23.70 12.25 -31.52
N GLU A 78 23.24 11.24 -32.29
CA GLU A 78 21.91 10.69 -32.64
C GLU A 78 22.05 9.13 -32.77
N SER A 79 21.16 8.27 -33.30
CA SER A 79 20.00 8.48 -34.18
C SER A 79 18.83 7.48 -34.00
N GLN A 80 17.68 7.88 -34.56
CA GLN A 80 16.41 7.18 -34.72
C GLN A 80 16.47 5.73 -35.28
N SER A 81 15.45 4.94 -34.93
CA SER A 81 14.66 4.24 -35.97
C SER A 81 13.19 4.01 -35.60
N LYS A 82 12.34 4.03 -36.62
CA LYS A 82 10.88 4.19 -36.51
C LYS A 82 10.15 2.88 -36.79
N ARG A 83 9.14 2.52 -35.98
CA ARG A 83 8.04 1.61 -36.41
C ARG A 83 6.80 1.71 -35.52
N ARG A 84 5.83 2.54 -35.92
CA ARG A 84 4.41 2.35 -35.52
C ARG A 84 3.82 1.28 -36.45
N LEU A 85 3.29 0.19 -35.89
CA LEU A 85 2.22 -0.56 -36.57
C LEU A 85 1.22 -1.10 -35.55
N LYS A 86 -0.05 -1.05 -35.92
CA LYS A 86 -1.21 -1.17 -35.01
C LYS A 86 -1.70 -2.63 -34.96
N ARG A 87 -1.59 -3.32 -33.82
CA ARG A 87 -2.27 -4.60 -33.56
C ARG A 87 -2.90 -4.65 -32.17
N LYS A 88 -3.90 -5.52 -32.02
CA LYS A 88 -5.01 -5.46 -31.06
C LYS A 88 -4.88 -6.56 -30.01
N GLY A 89 -4.89 -6.23 -28.71
CA GLY A 89 -4.83 -7.21 -27.62
C GLY A 89 -4.84 -6.59 -26.22
N SER A 90 -5.85 -6.97 -25.43
CA SER A 90 -5.98 -6.96 -23.96
C SER A 90 -4.90 -6.30 -23.06
N SER A 91 -5.33 -5.30 -22.28
CA SER A 91 -5.33 -5.28 -20.79
C SER A 91 -4.16 -5.94 -20.03
N VAL A 92 -3.36 -5.13 -19.30
CA VAL A 92 -3.50 -4.91 -17.84
C VAL A 92 -3.00 -3.48 -17.53
N GLU A 93 -3.63 -2.79 -16.59
CA GLU A 93 -3.19 -1.49 -16.05
C GLU A 93 -2.66 -1.69 -14.62
N GLU A 94 -1.35 -1.50 -14.39
CA GLU A 94 -0.76 -1.55 -13.03
C GLU A 94 -0.78 -0.16 -12.37
N GLU A 95 -1.95 0.19 -11.86
CA GLU A 95 -2.17 1.38 -11.03
C GLU A 95 -1.62 1.16 -9.61
N SER A 96 -0.62 1.95 -9.21
CA SER A 96 0.12 1.76 -7.94
C SER A 96 -0.10 2.89 -6.92
N GLU A 97 -1.37 3.28 -6.71
CA GLU A 97 -1.75 4.20 -5.63
C GLU A 97 -1.56 3.58 -4.23
N LEU A 98 -0.54 4.03 -3.49
CA LEU A 98 -0.31 3.59 -2.10
C LEU A 98 -0.59 4.66 -1.03
N ILE A 99 -1.86 4.72 -0.63
CA ILE A 99 -2.35 4.81 0.76
C ILE A 99 -1.56 5.70 1.75
N GLN A 100 -2.15 6.84 2.13
CA GLN A 100 -2.13 7.45 3.48
C GLN A 100 -3.07 8.68 3.48
N THR A 101 -3.84 9.03 4.52
CA THR A 101 -4.23 8.34 5.76
C THR A 101 -5.50 9.01 6.30
N GLN A 102 -6.33 8.29 7.05
CA GLN A 102 -7.07 8.90 8.16
C GLN A 102 -6.89 8.05 9.42
N LYS A 103 -6.52 8.71 10.52
CA LYS A 103 -6.62 8.20 11.89
C LYS A 103 -7.72 9.01 12.58
N HIS A 104 -8.65 8.35 13.24
CA HIS A 104 -9.36 8.73 14.47
C HIS A 104 -9.89 7.40 15.06
N GLY A 105 -10.03 7.20 16.37
CA GLY A 105 -9.52 7.99 17.50
C GLY A 105 -8.40 7.26 18.27
N ASP A 106 -7.96 7.89 19.35
CA ASP A 106 -7.23 7.23 20.43
C ASP A 106 -8.24 6.71 21.46
N ASP A 107 -7.96 5.56 22.07
CA ASP A 107 -8.31 5.33 23.48
C ASP A 107 -7.30 4.35 24.09
N SER A 108 -6.95 4.59 25.35
CA SER A 108 -5.79 3.99 25.99
C SER A 108 -6.17 3.30 27.30
N GLU A 109 -6.33 1.96 27.29
CA GLU A 109 -6.06 1.20 28.51
C GLU A 109 -5.47 -0.20 28.31
N LYS A 110 -4.38 -0.45 29.04
CA LYS A 110 -3.74 -1.76 29.18
C LYS A 110 -4.33 -2.47 30.40
N GLN A 111 -5.56 -2.98 30.30
CA GLN A 111 -6.15 -3.85 31.33
C GLN A 111 -6.33 -5.29 30.82
N GLU A 112 -5.65 -6.25 31.47
CA GLU A 112 -5.83 -7.67 31.22
C GLU A 112 -7.13 -8.19 31.84
N ARG A 113 -8.25 -8.08 31.10
CA ARG A 113 -9.52 -8.68 31.52
C ARG A 113 -10.07 -9.59 30.42
N LYS A 114 -10.16 -10.88 30.75
CA LYS A 114 -10.84 -12.01 30.07
C LYS A 114 -11.41 -11.68 28.68
N LYS A 115 -10.80 -12.21 27.62
CA LYS A 115 -11.19 -12.02 26.20
C LYS A 115 -12.68 -12.31 25.93
N SER A 116 -13.54 -11.30 26.09
CA SER A 116 -14.82 -11.25 25.40
C SER A 116 -14.55 -11.17 23.90
N LYS A 117 -15.30 -11.93 23.09
CA LYS A 117 -15.19 -11.79 21.64
C LYS A 117 -15.58 -10.35 21.26
N PRO A 118 -14.86 -9.68 20.35
CA PRO A 118 -15.25 -8.34 19.92
C PRO A 118 -16.58 -8.45 19.15
N VAL A 119 -17.62 -7.87 19.75
CA VAL A 119 -19.00 -7.91 19.25
C VAL A 119 -19.14 -6.94 18.07
N ALA A 120 -19.70 -7.42 16.97
CA ALA A 120 -20.08 -6.63 15.80
C ALA A 120 -21.31 -5.76 16.08
N THR A 121 -21.38 -4.59 15.42
CA THR A 121 -22.52 -3.68 15.58
C THR A 121 -23.85 -4.37 15.25
N CYS A 122 -23.87 -5.16 14.18
CA CYS A 122 -24.95 -6.11 13.89
C CYS A 122 -24.60 -7.52 14.37
N LYS A 123 -25.48 -8.14 15.17
CA LYS A 123 -25.31 -9.52 15.67
C LYS A 123 -25.21 -10.56 14.54
N GLU A 124 -25.90 -10.35 13.43
CA GLU A 124 -25.87 -11.23 12.26
C GLU A 124 -24.51 -11.20 11.55
N ASN A 125 -23.86 -10.03 11.50
CA ASN A 125 -22.51 -9.88 10.96
C ASN A 125 -21.43 -10.56 11.84
N GLN A 126 -21.74 -10.94 13.08
CA GLN A 126 -20.79 -11.58 14.00
C GLN A 126 -20.22 -12.89 13.42
N ALA A 127 -21.07 -13.75 12.86
CA ALA A 127 -20.65 -15.06 12.33
C ALA A 127 -19.67 -14.88 11.15
N LEU A 128 -20.03 -14.01 10.19
CA LEU A 128 -19.16 -13.58 9.09
C LEU A 128 -17.82 -13.00 9.61
N ALA A 129 -17.87 -12.07 10.58
CA ALA A 129 -16.68 -11.42 11.11
C ALA A 129 -15.73 -12.38 11.85
N GLU A 130 -16.26 -13.39 12.54
CA GLU A 130 -15.44 -14.44 13.17
C GLU A 130 -14.83 -15.38 12.12
N ILE A 131 -15.59 -15.81 11.13
CA ILE A 131 -15.17 -16.75 10.07
C ILE A 131 -14.09 -16.15 9.16
N PHE A 132 -14.25 -14.90 8.71
CA PHE A 132 -13.18 -14.20 7.98
C PHE A 132 -11.96 -13.89 8.87
N GLY A 133 -12.15 -13.80 10.19
CA GLY A 133 -11.05 -13.68 11.16
C GLY A 133 -10.26 -14.98 11.32
N GLU A 134 -10.94 -16.12 11.38
CA GLU A 134 -10.34 -17.46 11.42
C GLU A 134 -9.57 -17.77 10.13
N LEU A 135 -10.19 -17.52 8.96
CA LEU A 135 -9.58 -17.65 7.64
C LEU A 135 -8.32 -16.78 7.49
N ALA A 136 -8.37 -15.53 7.96
CA ALA A 136 -7.18 -14.66 7.99
C ALA A 136 -6.04 -15.27 8.81
N GLY A 137 -6.37 -15.91 9.94
CA GLY A 137 -5.41 -16.61 10.80
C GLY A 137 -4.74 -17.82 10.11
N PHE A 138 -5.49 -18.58 9.31
CA PHE A 138 -4.93 -19.69 8.52
C PHE A 138 -4.00 -19.21 7.41
N GLU A 139 -4.40 -18.18 6.65
CA GLU A 139 -3.57 -17.58 5.59
C GLU A 139 -2.27 -16.98 6.16
N PHE A 140 -2.31 -16.34 7.33
CA PHE A 140 -1.10 -15.89 8.01
C PHE A 140 -0.18 -17.04 8.44
N LYS A 141 -0.71 -18.20 8.86
CA LYS A 141 0.10 -19.39 9.19
C LYS A 141 0.82 -19.97 7.96
N ARG A 142 0.21 -19.94 6.78
CA ARG A 142 0.85 -20.33 5.49
C ARG A 142 1.85 -19.30 4.96
N GLY A 143 1.97 -18.13 5.59
CA GLY A 143 2.82 -17.04 5.12
C GLY A 143 2.18 -16.15 4.04
N GLU A 144 0.91 -16.36 3.71
CA GLU A 144 0.14 -15.61 2.70
C GLU A 144 -0.31 -14.24 3.24
N ARG A 145 0.66 -13.40 3.58
CA ARG A 145 0.48 -12.11 4.27
C ARG A 145 -0.49 -11.16 3.55
N PHE A 146 -0.57 -11.23 2.22
CA PHE A 146 -1.50 -10.43 1.41
C PHE A 146 -2.95 -10.93 1.51
N LYS A 147 -3.19 -12.25 1.47
CA LYS A 147 -4.52 -12.84 1.64
C LYS A 147 -5.01 -12.69 3.08
N GLY A 148 -4.19 -13.08 4.06
CA GLY A 148 -4.47 -12.87 5.48
C GLY A 148 -4.73 -11.41 5.83
N GLY A 149 -3.95 -10.48 5.25
CA GLY A 149 -4.17 -9.04 5.37
C GLY A 149 -5.47 -8.54 4.74
N THR A 150 -5.95 -9.20 3.68
CA THR A 150 -7.23 -8.88 3.02
C THR A 150 -8.41 -9.39 3.82
N TYR A 151 -8.42 -10.66 4.23
CA TYR A 151 -9.47 -11.22 5.06
C TYR A 151 -9.52 -10.56 6.46
N SER A 152 -8.37 -10.16 7.02
CA SER A 152 -8.33 -9.40 8.28
C SER A 152 -8.92 -7.99 8.16
N LYS A 153 -8.81 -7.34 6.99
CA LYS A 153 -9.53 -6.07 6.71
C LYS A 153 -11.02 -6.32 6.55
N ALA A 154 -11.43 -7.36 5.83
CA ALA A 154 -12.83 -7.73 5.67
C ALA A 154 -13.51 -8.07 7.00
N ALA A 155 -12.87 -8.89 7.85
CA ALA A 155 -13.34 -9.23 9.20
C ALA A 155 -13.43 -8.04 10.17
N LYS A 156 -12.80 -6.89 9.83
CA LYS A 156 -13.02 -5.61 10.51
C LYS A 156 -14.20 -4.88 9.88
N ALA A 157 -14.16 -4.63 8.57
CA ALA A 157 -15.24 -3.97 7.83
C ALA A 157 -16.63 -4.60 8.05
N ILE A 158 -16.72 -5.92 8.23
CA ILE A 158 -17.95 -6.65 8.56
C ILE A 158 -18.40 -6.41 10.01
N ARG A 159 -17.45 -6.36 10.97
CA ARG A 159 -17.74 -6.08 12.39
C ARG A 159 -18.18 -4.65 12.60
N ASP A 160 -17.51 -3.74 11.92
CA ASP A 160 -17.61 -2.29 12.02
C ASP A 160 -18.76 -1.75 11.14
N ALA A 161 -19.58 -2.62 10.52
CA ALA A 161 -20.73 -2.24 9.70
C ALA A 161 -22.02 -2.16 10.53
N ASP A 162 -22.69 -1.01 10.42
CA ASP A 162 -23.99 -0.73 11.06
C ASP A 162 -25.19 -1.37 10.33
N GLU A 163 -24.98 -1.87 9.11
CA GLU A 163 -25.97 -2.61 8.33
C GLU A 163 -25.72 -4.13 8.37
N VAL A 164 -26.79 -4.93 8.42
CA VAL A 164 -26.73 -6.38 8.16
C VAL A 164 -26.27 -6.62 6.72
N ILE A 165 -25.22 -7.43 6.54
CA ILE A 165 -24.69 -7.78 5.22
C ILE A 165 -25.51 -8.92 4.61
N SER A 166 -26.48 -8.53 3.78
CA SER A 166 -27.38 -9.44 3.05
C SER A 166 -26.82 -9.95 1.71
N SER A 167 -25.70 -9.41 1.24
CA SER A 167 -25.01 -9.87 0.03
C SER A 167 -23.56 -9.41 -0.02
N GLY A 168 -22.73 -10.16 -0.74
CA GLY A 168 -21.37 -9.77 -1.10
C GLY A 168 -21.29 -8.52 -1.99
N LYS A 169 -22.38 -8.15 -2.67
CA LYS A 169 -22.52 -6.84 -3.37
C LYS A 169 -22.69 -5.67 -2.40
N GLN A 170 -23.45 -5.84 -1.33
CA GLN A 170 -23.52 -4.86 -0.23
C GLN A 170 -22.17 -4.78 0.48
N ALA A 171 -21.55 -5.93 0.78
CA ALA A 171 -20.24 -6.02 1.40
C ALA A 171 -19.15 -5.30 0.58
N GLN A 172 -19.14 -5.40 -0.75
CA GLN A 172 -18.20 -4.72 -1.64
C GLN A 172 -18.25 -3.18 -1.58
N LYS A 173 -19.30 -2.57 -0.98
CA LYS A 173 -19.32 -1.14 -0.67
C LYS A 173 -18.42 -0.78 0.52
N LEU A 174 -18.14 -1.74 1.41
CA LEU A 174 -17.37 -1.55 2.63
C LEU A 174 -15.86 -1.53 2.34
N LYS A 175 -15.17 -0.56 2.93
CA LYS A 175 -13.75 -0.27 2.64
C LYS A 175 -12.83 -1.41 3.13
N GLY A 176 -12.45 -2.28 2.20
CA GLY A 176 -11.56 -3.43 2.46
C GLY A 176 -12.08 -4.76 1.91
N ILE A 177 -13.30 -4.81 1.39
CA ILE A 177 -13.91 -6.01 0.81
C ILE A 177 -13.83 -5.94 -0.72
N GLY A 178 -12.86 -6.65 -1.31
CA GLY A 178 -12.72 -6.74 -2.77
C GLY A 178 -13.70 -7.73 -3.40
N LYS A 179 -13.82 -7.71 -4.73
CA LYS A 179 -14.71 -8.61 -5.52
C LYS A 179 -14.60 -10.09 -5.12
N SER A 180 -13.36 -10.58 -4.95
CA SER A 180 -13.05 -11.97 -4.55
C SER A 180 -13.33 -12.30 -3.07
N THR A 181 -13.54 -11.28 -2.24
CA THR A 181 -14.01 -11.43 -0.85
C THR A 181 -15.52 -11.33 -0.78
N GLY A 182 -16.13 -10.40 -1.55
CA GLY A 182 -17.58 -10.33 -1.75
C GLY A 182 -18.16 -11.65 -2.23
N ALA A 183 -17.55 -12.29 -3.24
CA ALA A 183 -17.98 -13.60 -3.73
C ALA A 183 -17.93 -14.72 -2.66
N LYS A 184 -16.99 -14.64 -1.68
CA LYS A 184 -16.98 -15.55 -0.53
C LYS A 184 -18.05 -15.21 0.52
N ILE A 185 -18.44 -13.94 0.62
CA ILE A 185 -19.56 -13.53 1.47
C ILE A 185 -20.87 -14.02 0.87
N ASP A 186 -21.03 -13.95 -0.47
CA ASP A 186 -22.14 -14.59 -1.18
C ASP A 186 -22.13 -16.12 -0.95
N GLU A 187 -20.99 -16.80 -1.15
CA GLU A 187 -20.80 -18.25 -0.85
C GLU A 187 -21.23 -18.62 0.58
N PHE A 188 -20.83 -17.83 1.58
CA PHE A 188 -21.18 -18.08 2.97
C PHE A 188 -22.67 -17.83 3.26
N LEU A 189 -23.28 -16.83 2.63
CA LEU A 189 -24.71 -16.53 2.80
C LEU A 189 -25.60 -17.58 2.12
N GLU A 190 -25.14 -18.19 1.02
CA GLU A 190 -25.86 -19.27 0.31
C GLU A 190 -25.66 -20.65 0.97
N THR A 191 -24.46 -20.96 1.48
CA THR A 191 -24.11 -22.32 1.96
C THR A 191 -23.94 -22.46 3.47
N GLY A 192 -23.87 -21.34 4.21
CA GLY A 192 -23.55 -21.33 5.65
C GLY A 192 -22.11 -21.72 6.01
N THR A 193 -21.23 -21.94 5.01
CA THR A 193 -19.83 -22.36 5.21
C THR A 193 -18.90 -21.65 4.21
N LEU A 194 -17.59 -21.89 4.31
CA LEU A 194 -16.62 -21.46 3.30
C LEU A 194 -15.80 -22.68 2.90
N SER A 195 -15.82 -23.04 1.61
CA SER A 195 -15.15 -24.23 1.07
C SER A 195 -13.65 -24.24 1.44
N VAL A 196 -13.00 -23.07 1.29
CA VAL A 196 -11.59 -22.85 1.64
C VAL A 196 -11.30 -23.07 3.13
N LEU A 197 -12.25 -22.74 4.02
CA LEU A 197 -12.07 -22.87 5.46
C LEU A 197 -12.27 -24.33 5.91
N GLU A 198 -13.20 -25.06 5.27
CA GLU A 198 -13.34 -26.50 5.48
C GLU A 198 -12.13 -27.29 4.90
N GLU A 199 -11.56 -26.88 3.77
CA GLU A 199 -10.26 -27.40 3.29
C GLU A 199 -9.12 -27.18 4.30
N TYR A 200 -9.07 -25.99 4.93
CA TYR A 200 -8.13 -25.69 6.02
C TYR A 200 -8.35 -26.57 7.27
N ARG A 201 -9.60 -26.92 7.59
CA ARG A 201 -9.96 -27.80 8.72
C ARG A 201 -9.69 -29.28 8.43
N ALA A 202 -9.86 -29.71 7.18
CA ALA A 202 -9.47 -31.03 6.70
C ALA A 202 -7.94 -31.24 6.66
N GLY A 203 -7.17 -30.15 6.56
CA GLY A 203 -5.70 -30.18 6.49
C GLY A 203 -5.15 -30.35 5.07
N ASN A 204 -5.93 -30.00 4.05
CA ASN A 204 -5.60 -30.23 2.64
C ASN A 204 -4.74 -29.12 1.98
N LEU A 205 -4.34 -28.07 2.71
CA LEU A 205 -3.95 -26.76 2.13
C LEU A 205 -2.72 -26.06 2.75
#